data_AF-A0A6M0F3L4-F1
#
_entry.id   AF-A0A6M0F3L4-F1
#
_cell.length_a   1.000
_cell.length_b   1.000
_cell.length_c   1.000
_cell.angle_alpha   90.00
_cell.angle_beta   90.00
_cell.angle_gamma   90.00
#
_symmetry.space_group_name_H-M   'P 1'
#
loop_
_entity.id
_entity.type
_entity.pdbx_description
1 polymer ?
#
loop_
_entity_poly.entity_id
_entity_poly.type
_entity_poly.pdbx_seq_one_letter_code
_entity_poly.pdbx_strand_id
1 'polypeptide(L)'
;MQLSLTLMAWFHPHPLQAQVIPDGTTLTEVGSCGPSCVIQGGTARGDVLFHSFEDFNVNQGQQVRFNNELAIESIFARVTGGHASHLDGVLGVNGATDLFLLNPNGILFGPNARLDIGGSLVATTAE
;
A
#
# COMPACT_ATOMS: atom_id res chain seq x y z
N MET A 1 3.86 19.89 -54.98
CA MET A 1 4.78 19.63 -53.85
C MET A 1 3.91 19.43 -52.60
N GLN A 2 3.49 18.19 -52.32
CA GLN A 2 2.66 17.89 -51.14
C GLN A 2 3.58 17.68 -49.95
N LEU A 3 3.48 18.57 -48.96
CA LEU A 3 4.14 18.44 -47.66
C LEU A 3 3.28 17.48 -46.82
N SER A 4 3.77 16.26 -46.63
CA SER A 4 3.20 15.31 -45.67
C SER A 4 3.65 15.73 -44.26
N LEU A 5 2.68 16.02 -43.39
CA LEU A 5 2.91 16.41 -42.00
C LEU A 5 2.84 15.16 -41.12
N THR A 6 3.99 14.60 -40.76
CA THR A 6 4.07 13.47 -39.83
C THR A 6 3.83 13.96 -38.42
N LEU A 7 2.68 13.60 -37.83
CA LEU A 7 2.35 13.89 -36.44
C LEU A 7 3.13 12.92 -35.53
N MET A 8 4.22 13.37 -34.91
CA MET A 8 4.87 12.61 -33.82
C MET A 8 4.03 12.74 -32.54
N ALA A 9 3.36 11.66 -32.15
CA ALA A 9 2.69 11.57 -30.86
C ALA A 9 3.75 11.39 -29.75
N TRP A 10 3.90 12.41 -28.91
CA TRP A 10 4.75 12.34 -27.72
C TRP A 10 4.05 11.51 -26.64
N PHE A 11 4.46 10.24 -26.51
CA PHE A 11 4.10 9.43 -25.36
C PHE A 11 4.74 10.05 -24.11
N HIS A 12 3.92 10.71 -23.30
CA HIS A 12 4.29 11.10 -21.95
C HIS A 12 3.97 9.90 -21.05
N PRO A 13 4.97 9.10 -20.60
CA PRO A 13 4.72 8.14 -19.56
C PRO A 13 4.22 8.93 -18.35
N HIS A 14 2.96 8.72 -17.99
CA HIS A 14 2.46 9.24 -16.73
C HIS A 14 3.23 8.49 -15.66
N PRO A 15 3.93 9.17 -14.74
CA PRO A 15 4.52 8.47 -13.62
C PRO A 15 3.38 7.72 -12.94
N LEU A 16 3.53 6.40 -12.81
CA LEU A 16 2.65 5.61 -11.97
C LEU A 16 2.81 6.23 -10.57
N GLN A 17 1.85 7.05 -10.14
CA GLN A 17 1.92 7.62 -8.81
C GLN A 17 2.03 6.46 -7.82
N ALA A 18 2.90 6.60 -6.82
CA ALA A 18 3.00 5.62 -5.76
C ALA A 18 1.59 5.40 -5.19
N GLN A 19 1.12 4.16 -5.19
CA GLN A 19 -0.25 3.84 -4.78
C GLN A 19 -0.37 3.51 -3.29
N VAL A 20 0.67 3.84 -2.52
CA VAL A 20 0.70 3.79 -1.06
C VAL A 20 1.04 5.21 -0.61
N ILE A 21 0.02 5.96 -0.22
CA ILE A 21 0.11 7.40 0.06
C ILE A 21 -0.33 7.62 1.51
N PRO A 22 0.55 8.07 2.42
CA PRO A 22 0.14 8.44 3.78
C PRO A 22 -0.83 9.63 3.76
N ASP A 23 -1.82 9.64 4.65
CA ASP A 23 -2.73 10.78 4.80
C ASP A 23 -2.20 11.87 5.77
N GLY A 24 -1.02 11.66 6.34
CA GLY A 24 -0.38 12.59 7.28
C GLY A 24 -0.94 12.59 8.71
N THR A 25 -1.93 11.76 9.04
CA THR A 25 -2.52 11.69 10.39
C THR A 25 -1.74 10.81 11.36
N THR A 26 -0.79 10.03 10.85
CA THR A 26 0.16 9.22 11.61
C THR A 26 1.58 9.55 11.16
N LEU A 27 2.59 9.14 11.94
CA LEU A 27 4.01 9.30 11.58
C LEU A 27 4.47 8.25 10.55
N THR A 28 3.59 7.89 9.61
CA THR A 28 3.86 6.85 8.61
C THR A 28 4.82 7.38 7.55
N GLU A 29 5.90 6.64 7.33
CA GLU A 29 6.90 6.92 6.31
C GLU A 29 6.84 5.83 5.23
N VAL A 30 6.70 6.24 3.97
CA VAL A 30 6.66 5.33 2.83
C VAL A 30 7.92 5.55 2.01
N GLY A 31 8.70 4.48 1.82
CA GLY A 31 9.92 4.52 1.01
C GLY A 31 9.64 4.74 -0.48
N SER A 32 10.68 4.77 -1.31
CA SER A 32 10.50 4.82 -2.77
C SER A 32 9.83 3.55 -3.27
N CYS A 33 8.60 3.65 -3.78
CA CYS A 33 7.79 2.51 -4.18
C CYS A 33 7.90 2.26 -5.69
N GLY A 34 8.86 1.41 -6.05
CA GLY A 34 8.97 0.76 -7.36
C GLY A 34 8.54 -0.71 -7.24
N PRO A 35 9.41 -1.69 -7.55
CA PRO A 35 9.10 -3.12 -7.34
C PRO A 35 9.06 -3.50 -5.84
N SER A 36 9.71 -2.72 -4.97
CA SER A 36 9.69 -2.90 -3.52
C SER A 36 9.36 -1.57 -2.85
N CYS A 37 8.56 -1.63 -1.79
CA CYS A 37 8.00 -0.49 -1.08
C CYS A 37 7.99 -0.87 0.41
N VAL A 38 8.75 -0.13 1.22
CA VAL A 38 8.85 -0.38 2.67
C VAL A 38 8.12 0.73 3.39
N ILE A 39 7.22 0.34 4.28
CA ILE A 39 6.46 1.23 5.17
C ILE A 39 7.13 1.16 6.55
N GLN A 40 7.48 2.33 7.10
CA GLN A 40 8.15 2.47 8.39
C GLN A 40 7.48 3.56 9.23
N GLY A 41 8.00 3.78 10.43
CA GLY A 41 7.43 4.75 11.37
C GLY A 41 6.06 4.29 11.85
N GLY A 42 5.07 5.16 11.74
CA GLY A 42 3.73 4.96 12.28
C GLY A 42 3.61 5.50 13.70
N THR A 43 2.42 5.41 14.26
CA THR A 43 2.13 5.92 15.61
C THR A 43 1.88 4.75 16.54
N ALA A 44 2.81 4.48 17.45
CA ALA A 44 2.69 3.37 18.40
C ALA A 44 1.84 3.74 19.63
N ARG A 45 1.09 2.76 20.14
CA ARG A 45 0.41 2.79 21.45
C ARG A 45 0.55 1.41 22.09
N GLY A 46 1.57 1.24 22.91
CA GLY A 46 1.94 -0.07 23.43
C GLY A 46 2.49 -0.97 22.32
N ASP A 47 1.95 -2.18 22.22
CA ASP A 47 2.24 -3.22 21.23
C ASP A 47 1.46 -3.06 19.91
N VAL A 48 0.68 -1.98 19.78
CA VAL A 48 -0.10 -1.67 18.56
C VAL A 48 0.54 -0.52 17.80
N LEU A 49 0.74 -0.71 16.49
CA LEU A 49 1.25 0.30 15.56
C LEU A 49 0.17 0.75 14.58
N PHE A 50 -0.06 2.06 14.51
CA PHE A 50 -1.07 2.64 13.63
C PHE A 50 -0.43 3.31 12.41
N HIS A 51 -0.95 2.96 11.23
CA HIS A 51 -0.68 3.59 9.95
C HIS A 51 -1.99 4.09 9.31
N SER A 52 -1.91 5.21 8.63
CA SER A 52 -3.05 5.84 7.98
C SER A 52 -2.66 6.34 6.59
N PHE A 53 -3.46 5.95 5.60
CA PHE A 53 -3.20 6.14 4.19
C PHE A 53 -4.37 6.85 3.53
N GLU A 54 -4.08 7.76 2.61
CA GLU A 54 -5.07 8.27 1.65
C GLU A 54 -5.41 7.18 0.63
N ASP A 55 -4.39 6.53 0.06
CA ASP A 55 -4.53 5.40 -0.85
C ASP A 55 -3.58 4.26 -0.46
N PHE A 56 -4.06 3.02 -0.58
CA PHE A 56 -3.26 1.82 -0.32
C PHE A 56 -3.58 0.72 -1.32
N ASN A 57 -2.63 0.45 -2.22
CA ASN A 57 -2.70 -0.61 -3.23
C ASN A 57 -1.35 -1.32 -3.35
N VAL A 58 -1.38 -2.53 -3.89
CA VAL A 58 -0.18 -3.33 -4.18
C VAL A 58 -0.29 -3.80 -5.62
N ASN A 59 0.55 -3.27 -6.51
CA ASN A 59 0.50 -3.61 -7.94
C ASN A 59 1.07 -5.01 -8.23
N GLN A 60 0.74 -5.53 -9.41
CA GLN A 60 1.40 -6.71 -9.96
C GLN A 60 2.93 -6.54 -9.99
N GLY A 61 3.65 -7.53 -9.47
CA GLY A 61 5.11 -7.51 -9.38
C GLY A 61 5.68 -6.57 -8.32
N GLN A 62 4.82 -5.85 -7.60
CA GLN A 62 5.21 -5.02 -6.46
C GLN A 62 5.19 -5.83 -5.16
N GLN A 63 6.08 -5.46 -4.26
CA GLN A 63 6.07 -5.89 -2.87
C GLN A 63 5.96 -4.67 -1.95
N VAL A 64 4.93 -4.66 -1.10
CA VAL A 64 4.73 -3.68 -0.04
C VAL A 64 4.91 -4.38 1.30
N ARG A 65 5.75 -3.84 2.17
CA ARG A 65 6.05 -4.45 3.47
C ARG A 65 6.06 -3.45 4.62
N PHE A 66 5.38 -3.79 5.69
CA PHE A 66 5.49 -3.11 6.98
C PHE A 66 6.76 -3.54 7.71
N ASN A 67 7.64 -2.60 7.98
CA ASN A 67 8.83 -2.77 8.82
C ASN A 67 8.53 -2.27 10.23
N ASN A 68 8.14 -3.19 11.10
CA ASN A 68 7.86 -2.95 12.51
C ASN A 68 8.96 -3.51 13.42
N GLU A 69 8.98 -3.02 14.66
CA GLU A 69 9.77 -3.64 15.73
C GLU A 69 9.14 -4.99 16.16
N LEU A 70 9.97 -5.91 16.65
CA LEU A 70 9.53 -7.25 17.07
C LEU A 70 8.55 -7.24 18.25
N ALA A 71 8.49 -6.14 19.01
CA ALA A 71 7.56 -5.95 20.12
C ALA A 71 6.15 -5.52 19.68
N ILE A 72 5.94 -5.22 18.40
CA ILE A 72 4.61 -4.90 17.87
C ILE A 72 3.85 -6.21 17.60
N GLU A 73 2.73 -6.39 18.30
CA GLU A 73 1.84 -7.54 18.12
C GLU A 73 0.80 -7.28 17.03
N SER A 74 0.39 -6.03 16.83
CA SER A 74 -0.66 -5.67 15.85
C SER A 74 -0.36 -4.39 15.10
N ILE A 75 -0.64 -4.39 13.80
CA ILE A 75 -0.62 -3.22 12.93
C ILE A 75 -2.03 -2.90 12.46
N PHE A 76 -2.47 -1.65 12.65
CA PHE A 76 -3.68 -1.12 12.04
C PHE A 76 -3.31 -0.21 10.88
N ALA A 77 -3.65 -0.61 9.67
CA ALA A 77 -3.51 0.16 8.45
C ALA A 77 -4.90 0.56 7.96
N ARG A 78 -5.27 1.84 8.14
CA ARG A 78 -6.54 2.35 7.62
C ARG A 78 -6.35 3.17 6.35
N VAL A 79 -7.32 3.09 5.45
CA VAL A 79 -7.45 3.92 4.26
C VAL A 79 -8.54 4.95 4.49
N THR A 80 -8.24 6.23 4.29
CA THR A 80 -9.13 7.37 4.53
C THR A 80 -9.56 8.08 3.24
N GLY A 81 -8.92 7.78 2.11
CA GLY A 81 -9.34 8.28 0.80
C GLY A 81 -10.59 7.58 0.26
N GLY A 82 -11.01 7.97 -0.94
CA GLY A 82 -12.26 7.52 -1.56
C GLY A 82 -12.14 6.28 -2.47
N HIS A 83 -10.99 5.60 -2.48
CA HIS A 83 -10.74 4.48 -3.40
C HIS A 83 -10.62 3.15 -2.67
N ALA A 84 -11.11 2.09 -3.33
CA ALA A 84 -10.90 0.72 -2.88
C ALA A 84 -9.43 0.31 -2.97
N SER A 85 -9.00 -0.58 -2.08
CA SER A 85 -7.66 -1.17 -2.12
C SER A 85 -7.61 -2.34 -3.09
N HIS A 86 -6.80 -2.24 -4.13
CA HIS A 86 -6.48 -3.34 -5.04
C HIS A 86 -5.11 -3.92 -4.68
N LEU A 87 -5.12 -5.18 -4.26
CA LEU A 87 -3.94 -5.92 -3.83
C LEU A 87 -3.67 -7.03 -4.84
N ASP A 88 -2.81 -6.78 -5.82
CA ASP A 88 -2.41 -7.72 -6.87
C ASP A 88 -0.89 -8.01 -6.83
N GLY A 89 -0.24 -7.81 -5.69
CA GLY A 89 1.17 -8.16 -5.49
C GLY A 89 1.42 -8.77 -4.13
N VAL A 90 2.64 -8.61 -3.61
CA VAL A 90 3.02 -9.15 -2.29
C VAL A 90 2.78 -8.11 -1.21
N LEU A 91 1.88 -8.41 -0.26
CA LEU A 91 1.70 -7.65 0.97
C LEU A 91 2.35 -8.40 2.13
N GLY A 92 3.29 -7.77 2.83
CA GLY A 92 4.02 -8.42 3.92
C GLY A 92 4.16 -7.60 5.20
N VAL A 93 4.45 -8.30 6.29
CA VAL A 93 4.72 -7.74 7.62
C VAL A 93 5.91 -8.47 8.22
N ASN A 94 6.78 -7.76 8.95
CA ASN A 94 7.91 -8.39 9.61
C ASN A 94 7.47 -9.20 10.83
N GLY A 95 7.99 -10.43 10.95
CA GLY A 95 7.75 -11.28 12.11
C GLY A 95 6.34 -11.86 12.18
N ALA A 96 5.92 -12.20 13.40
CA ALA A 96 4.62 -12.80 13.70
C ALA A 96 3.59 -11.76 14.17
N THR A 97 3.53 -10.62 13.47
CA THR A 97 2.66 -9.49 13.80
C THR A 97 1.36 -9.57 12.99
N ASP A 98 0.22 -9.33 13.64
CA ASP A 98 -1.09 -9.29 12.99
C ASP A 98 -1.27 -8.00 12.18
N LEU A 99 -1.93 -8.11 11.02
CA LEU A 99 -2.29 -6.96 10.18
C LEU A 99 -3.80 -6.79 10.12
N PHE A 100 -4.26 -5.61 10.52
CA PHE A 100 -5.62 -5.14 10.33
C PHE A 100 -5.62 -4.11 9.21
N LEU A 101 -6.17 -4.46 8.04
CA LEU A 101 -6.36 -3.56 6.90
C LEU A 101 -7.82 -3.11 6.84
N LEU A 102 -8.04 -1.81 6.99
CA LEU A 102 -9.36 -1.19 7.00
C LEU A 102 -9.50 -0.29 5.78
N ASN A 103 -10.47 -0.59 4.91
CA ASN A 103 -10.85 0.30 3.82
C ASN A 103 -12.36 0.23 3.58
N PRO A 104 -13.13 1.27 3.97
CA PRO A 104 -14.58 1.27 3.81
C PRO A 104 -15.05 1.19 2.36
N ASN A 105 -14.21 1.62 1.40
CA ASN A 105 -14.51 1.58 -0.03
C ASN A 105 -14.32 0.19 -0.65
N GLY A 106 -13.75 -0.76 0.09
CA GLY A 106 -13.55 -2.13 -0.36
C GLY A 106 -12.09 -2.55 -0.45
N ILE A 107 -11.88 -3.86 -0.43
CA ILE A 107 -10.57 -4.51 -0.55
C ILE A 107 -10.71 -5.65 -1.56
N LEU A 108 -9.93 -5.60 -2.64
CA LEU A 108 -9.91 -6.58 -3.71
C LEU A 108 -8.54 -7.25 -3.78
N PHE A 109 -8.52 -8.58 -3.61
CA PHE A 109 -7.34 -9.40 -3.85
C PHE A 109 -7.34 -9.87 -5.31
N GLY A 110 -6.34 -9.44 -6.08
CA GLY A 110 -6.13 -9.83 -7.45
C GLY A 110 -5.52 -11.23 -7.60
N PRO A 111 -5.44 -11.77 -8.83
CA PRO A 111 -4.93 -13.12 -9.09
C PRO A 111 -3.45 -13.31 -8.73
N ASN A 112 -2.66 -12.24 -8.61
CA ASN A 112 -1.26 -12.28 -8.24
C ASN A 112 -1.00 -11.95 -6.76
N ALA A 113 -2.08 -11.70 -5.99
CA ALA A 113 -1.98 -11.38 -4.57
C ALA A 113 -1.27 -12.48 -3.79
N ARG A 114 -0.30 -12.09 -2.96
CA ARG A 114 0.36 -12.98 -2.02
C ARG A 114 0.50 -12.28 -0.68
N LEU A 115 0.20 -13.01 0.39
CA LEU A 115 0.35 -12.56 1.76
C LEU A 115 1.60 -13.18 2.36
N ASP A 116 2.53 -12.32 2.80
CA ASP A 116 3.76 -12.67 3.51
C ASP A 116 3.66 -12.13 4.94
N ILE A 117 2.73 -12.69 5.70
CA ILE A 117 2.34 -12.25 7.03
C ILE A 117 2.51 -13.44 7.97
N GLY A 118 3.40 -13.33 8.95
CA GLY A 118 3.66 -14.40 9.92
C GLY A 118 2.58 -14.53 11.01
N GLY A 119 1.80 -13.46 11.22
CA GLY A 119 0.59 -13.46 12.06
C GLY A 119 -0.68 -13.65 11.24
N SER A 120 -1.77 -13.03 11.71
CA SER A 120 -3.08 -13.04 11.09
C SER A 120 -3.28 -11.84 10.17
N LEU A 121 -4.17 -11.99 9.18
CA LEU A 121 -4.72 -10.87 8.41
C LEU A 121 -6.21 -10.71 8.72
N VAL A 122 -6.61 -9.50 9.09
CA VAL A 122 -8.00 -9.06 9.11
C VAL A 122 -8.14 -7.94 8.07
N ALA A 123 -8.97 -8.18 7.05
CA ALA A 123 -9.32 -7.19 6.03
C ALA A 123 -10.80 -6.86 6.18
N THR A 124 -11.15 -5.58 6.38
CA THR A 124 -12.53 -5.17 6.67
C THR A 124 -12.90 -3.86 5.97
N THR A 125 -14.20 -3.73 5.68
CA THR A 125 -14.83 -2.51 5.18
C THR A 125 -15.59 -1.75 6.26
N ALA A 126 -15.50 -2.16 7.52
CA ALA A 126 -16.09 -1.44 8.65
C ALA A 126 -15.19 -0.27 9.10
N GLU A 127 -15.80 0.76 9.72
CA GLU A 127 -15.14 1.93 10.30
C GLU A 127 -15.28 1.97 11.83
#